data_AF-A0A9D9PW11-F1
#
_entry.id   AF-A0A9D9PW11-F1
#
_cell.length_a   1.000
_cell.length_b   1.000
_cell.length_c   1.000
_cell.angle_alpha   90.00
_cell.angle_beta   90.00
_cell.angle_gamma   90.00
#
_symmetry.space_group_name_H-M   'P 1'
#
loop_
_entity.id
_entity.type
_entity.pdbx_description
1 polymer ?
#
loop_
_entity_poly.entity_id
_entity_poly.type
_entity_poly.pdbx_seq_one_letter_code
_entity_poly.pdbx_strand_id
1 'polypeptide(L)'
;MKHTMLIMALAGMLAGCQSAPEDLVVLDKALKAQSNASTSGLSEFGASGGGQAASTLYWVEGRVENKGPQDYTSVVIRFRVKESGTTKVLTAELDKVPAGKTVAFRTGNLNTYTALSLLPEPPEIEAKTP
;
A
#
# COMPACT_ATOMS: atom_id res chain seq x y z
N MET A 1 14.90 -58.94 -20.96
CA MET A 1 15.98 -57.93 -20.98
C MET A 1 15.37 -56.60 -21.39
N LYS A 2 15.61 -55.55 -20.58
CA LYS A 2 15.51 -54.10 -20.92
C LYS A 2 14.09 -53.55 -21.13
N HIS A 3 13.66 -52.37 -20.72
CA HIS A 3 14.02 -51.29 -19.78
C HIS A 3 12.74 -50.41 -19.75
N THR A 4 12.25 -49.88 -18.61
CA THR A 4 12.60 -48.52 -18.09
C THR A 4 12.29 -47.44 -19.15
N MET A 5 11.57 -46.34 -18.99
CA MET A 5 11.10 -45.50 -17.88
C MET A 5 10.15 -44.45 -18.52
N LEU A 6 9.06 -44.05 -17.88
CA LEU A 6 8.90 -42.72 -17.25
C LEU A 6 9.06 -41.52 -18.22
N ILE A 7 7.94 -41.00 -18.73
CA ILE A 7 7.87 -39.62 -19.21
C ILE A 7 7.45 -38.76 -18.01
N MET A 8 8.45 -38.08 -17.47
CA MET A 8 8.39 -37.17 -16.35
C MET A 8 7.67 -35.88 -16.78
N ALA A 9 6.74 -35.45 -15.94
CA ALA A 9 6.02 -34.19 -16.04
C ALA A 9 6.98 -33.01 -16.18
N LEU A 10 6.76 -32.17 -17.19
CA LEU A 10 7.31 -30.82 -17.21
C LEU A 10 6.18 -29.84 -16.91
N ALA A 11 6.05 -29.52 -15.62
CA ALA A 11 5.26 -28.41 -15.13
C ALA A 11 5.84 -27.11 -15.72
N GLY A 12 5.17 -26.61 -16.75
CA GLY A 12 5.43 -25.28 -17.29
C GLY A 12 5.04 -24.25 -16.24
N MET A 13 6.07 -23.59 -15.69
CA MET A 13 5.96 -22.42 -14.84
C MET A 13 5.15 -21.34 -15.57
N LEU A 14 3.86 -21.23 -15.23
CA LEU A 14 3.11 -20.00 -15.46
C LEU A 14 3.69 -18.97 -14.47
N ALA A 15 4.45 -18.03 -15.01
CA ALA A 15 4.79 -16.79 -14.33
C ALA A 15 3.48 -16.13 -13.88
N GLY A 16 3.14 -16.35 -12.61
CA GLY A 16 1.94 -15.82 -12.01
C GLY A 16 2.03 -14.31 -11.99
N CYS A 17 1.29 -13.65 -12.87
CA CYS A 17 0.56 -12.46 -12.44
C CYS A 17 -0.29 -12.94 -11.26
N GLN A 18 0.26 -12.84 -10.05
CA GLN A 18 -0.45 -13.16 -8.83
C GLN A 18 -1.53 -12.09 -8.68
N SER A 19 -2.67 -12.36 -9.31
CA SER A 19 -3.93 -11.67 -9.07
C SER A 19 -4.12 -11.58 -7.56
N ALA A 20 -4.65 -10.44 -7.10
CA ALA A 20 -4.90 -10.20 -5.69
C ALA A 20 -5.54 -11.44 -5.05
N PRO A 21 -5.07 -11.89 -3.87
CA PRO A 21 -5.70 -13.01 -3.17
C PRO A 21 -7.17 -12.69 -2.99
N GLU A 22 -8.06 -13.47 -3.62
CA GLU A 22 -9.52 -13.20 -3.62
C GLU A 22 -10.10 -13.18 -2.20
N ASP A 23 -9.40 -13.82 -1.26
CA ASP A 23 -9.72 -13.90 0.15
C ASP A 23 -9.44 -12.61 0.94
N LEU A 24 -8.57 -11.72 0.45
CA LEU A 24 -8.21 -10.48 1.14
C LEU A 24 -9.05 -9.32 0.64
N VAL A 25 -9.86 -8.75 1.54
CA VAL A 25 -10.82 -7.69 1.21
C VAL A 25 -10.55 -6.45 2.05
N VAL A 26 -10.29 -5.32 1.40
CA VAL A 26 -10.23 -4.02 2.07
C VAL A 26 -11.64 -3.54 2.36
N LEU A 27 -12.01 -3.49 3.65
CA LEU A 27 -13.34 -3.14 4.12
C LEU A 27 -13.58 -1.63 4.08
N ASP A 28 -12.59 -0.86 4.51
CA ASP A 28 -12.63 0.59 4.52
C ASP A 28 -11.24 1.16 4.23
N LYS A 29 -11.24 2.36 3.67
CA LYS A 29 -10.05 3.14 3.37
C LYS A 29 -10.40 4.63 3.44
N ALA A 30 -9.53 5.41 4.08
CA ALA A 30 -9.67 6.85 4.17
C ALA A 30 -8.32 7.52 3.95
N LEU A 31 -8.29 8.50 3.04
CA LEU A 31 -7.14 9.40 2.91
C LEU A 31 -7.13 10.37 4.10
N LYS A 32 -6.05 10.35 4.86
CA LYS A 32 -5.77 11.27 5.96
C LYS A 32 -4.78 12.32 5.49
N ALA A 33 -4.88 13.50 6.09
CA ALA A 33 -4.01 14.63 5.83
C ALA A 33 -3.66 15.30 7.15
N GLN A 34 -2.41 15.72 7.31
CA GLN A 34 -1.94 16.50 8.44
C GLN A 34 -0.98 17.57 7.96
N SER A 35 -1.22 18.81 8.36
CA SER A 35 -0.29 19.91 8.09
C SER A 35 1.07 19.63 8.74
N ASN A 36 2.11 19.63 7.92
CA ASN A 36 3.50 19.58 8.33
C ASN A 36 4.09 20.99 8.17
N ALA A 37 3.75 21.84 9.14
CA ALA A 37 4.34 23.15 9.27
C ALA A 37 5.72 22.99 9.92
N SER A 38 6.78 23.07 9.12
CA SER A 38 8.11 23.33 9.66
C SER A 38 8.09 24.75 10.20
N THR A 39 8.00 24.90 11.51
CA THR A 39 8.19 26.18 12.20
C THR A 39 9.61 26.66 11.91
N SER A 40 9.75 27.46 10.86
CA SER A 40 10.96 28.25 10.63
C SER A 40 11.07 29.20 11.81
N GLY A 41 12.04 28.96 12.68
CA GLY A 41 12.30 29.78 13.84
C GLY A 41 12.51 31.24 13.45
N LEU A 42 11.77 32.12 14.11
CA LEU A 42 12.10 33.50 14.50
C LEU A 42 13.19 34.20 13.64
N SER A 43 12.75 34.91 12.60
CA SER A 43 13.56 35.98 12.00
C SER A 43 13.36 37.26 12.81
N GLU A 44 14.08 37.41 13.94
CA GLU A 44 14.16 38.69 14.69
C GLU A 44 15.16 39.68 14.04
N PHE A 45 15.88 39.28 12.99
CA PHE A 45 16.81 40.16 12.29
C PHE A 45 16.60 40.13 10.78
N GLY A 46 15.72 41.00 10.28
CA GLY A 46 15.94 41.78 9.06
C GLY A 46 16.22 41.08 7.73
N ALA A 47 15.81 39.83 7.53
CA ALA A 47 15.86 39.18 6.22
C ALA A 47 14.45 38.95 5.70
N SER A 48 14.20 39.31 4.44
CA SER A 48 13.04 38.93 3.64
C SER A 48 12.98 37.40 3.51
N GLY A 49 12.59 36.71 4.58
CA GLY A 49 12.55 35.27 4.69
C GLY A 49 11.30 34.74 4.01
N GLY A 50 11.44 34.26 2.78
CA GLY A 50 10.40 33.54 2.06
C GLY A 50 9.89 32.41 2.94
N GLY A 51 8.66 32.56 3.45
CA GLY A 51 7.99 31.54 4.23
C GLY A 51 7.94 30.27 3.39
N GLN A 52 8.64 29.22 3.83
CA GLN A 52 8.47 27.90 3.24
C GLN A 52 6.99 27.55 3.35
N ALA A 53 6.34 27.32 2.20
CA ALA A 53 4.94 26.89 2.17
C ALA A 53 4.77 25.71 3.11
N ALA A 54 3.72 25.70 3.94
CA ALA A 54 3.46 24.55 4.80
C ALA A 54 3.20 23.33 3.93
N SER A 55 4.00 22.28 4.11
CA SER A 55 3.77 20.99 3.45
C SER A 55 2.66 20.23 4.17
N THR A 56 1.99 19.29 3.50
CA THR A 56 0.95 18.44 4.10
C THR A 56 1.35 16.99 3.92
N LEU A 57 1.33 16.24 5.02
CA LEU A 57 1.54 14.80 5.04
C LEU A 57 0.23 14.10 4.77
N TYR A 58 0.24 13.17 3.82
CA TYR A 58 -0.91 12.35 3.48
C TYR A 58 -0.60 10.87 3.66
N TRP A 59 -1.58 10.10 4.10
CA TRP A 59 -1.50 8.65 4.20
C TRP A 59 -2.89 8.03 4.10
N VAL A 60 -2.99 6.74 3.82
CA VAL A 60 -4.26 6.00 3.83
C VAL A 60 -4.29 5.09 5.03
N GLU A 61 -5.39 5.12 5.77
CA GLU A 61 -5.70 4.17 6.85
C GLU A 61 -6.95 3.40 6.50
N GLY A 62 -7.04 2.18 6.98
CA GLY A 62 -8.21 1.35 6.76
C GLY A 62 -8.09 -0.01 7.42
N ARG A 63 -8.97 -0.92 7.01
CA ARG A 63 -8.99 -2.31 7.50
C ARG A 63 -9.05 -3.30 6.35
N VAL A 64 -8.30 -4.38 6.48
CA VAL A 64 -8.32 -5.53 5.57
C VAL A 64 -8.82 -6.75 6.33
N GLU A 65 -9.72 -7.51 5.73
CA GLU A 65 -10.24 -8.77 6.24
C GLU A 65 -9.70 -9.92 5.41
N ASN A 66 -9.28 -10.99 6.08
CA ASN A 66 -8.99 -12.27 5.44
C ASN A 66 -10.20 -13.19 5.61
N LYS A 67 -10.91 -13.42 4.51
CA LYS A 67 -12.07 -14.33 4.44
C LYS A 67 -11.68 -15.78 4.13
N GLY A 68 -10.42 -16.01 3.82
CA GLY A 68 -9.87 -17.31 3.48
C GLY A 68 -9.61 -18.17 4.72
N PRO A 69 -9.38 -19.48 4.51
CA PRO A 69 -9.07 -20.42 5.58
C PRO A 69 -7.60 -20.40 6.02
N GLN A 70 -6.72 -19.70 5.30
CA GLN A 70 -5.28 -19.68 5.54
C GLN A 70 -4.80 -18.31 6.00
N ASP A 71 -3.74 -18.29 6.81
CA ASP A 71 -3.05 -17.05 7.17
C ASP A 71 -2.29 -16.50 5.97
N TYR A 72 -2.31 -15.17 5.80
CA TYR A 72 -1.44 -14.49 4.86
C TYR A 72 -0.30 -13.78 5.58
N THR A 73 0.87 -13.74 4.96
CA THR A 73 2.08 -13.06 5.44
C THR A 73 2.64 -12.15 4.36
N SER A 74 3.47 -11.17 4.75
CA SER A 74 4.06 -10.19 3.81
C SER A 74 3.01 -9.56 2.90
N VAL A 75 1.90 -9.08 3.49
CA VAL A 75 0.78 -8.51 2.75
C VAL A 75 1.11 -7.06 2.38
N VAL A 76 1.07 -6.76 1.09
CA VAL A 76 1.33 -5.43 0.53
C VAL A 76 0.03 -4.91 -0.08
N ILE A 77 -0.43 -3.75 0.37
CA ILE A 77 -1.65 -3.09 -0.12
C ILE A 77 -1.25 -1.75 -0.76
N ARG A 78 -1.57 -1.56 -2.05
CA ARG A 78 -1.21 -0.36 -2.80
C ARG A 78 -2.45 0.44 -3.18
N PHE A 79 -2.43 1.73 -2.84
CA PHE A 79 -3.47 2.70 -3.15
C PHE A 79 -2.96 3.71 -4.15
N ARG A 80 -3.68 3.88 -5.26
CA ARG A 80 -3.38 4.93 -6.22
C ARG A 80 -4.02 6.25 -5.80
N VAL A 81 -3.21 7.30 -5.80
CA VAL A 81 -3.62 8.66 -5.44
C VAL A 81 -3.24 9.62 -6.55
N LYS A 82 -4.05 10.66 -6.75
CA LYS A 82 -3.79 11.72 -7.74
C LYS A 82 -3.25 12.95 -7.06
N GLU A 83 -2.13 13.45 -7.56
CA GLU A 83 -1.45 14.66 -7.13
C GLU A 83 -1.22 15.55 -8.36
N SER A 84 -1.91 16.69 -8.46
CA SER A 84 -1.68 17.69 -9.53
C SER A 84 -1.62 17.10 -10.96
N GLY A 85 -2.43 16.06 -11.23
CA GLY A 85 -2.46 15.38 -12.53
C GLY A 85 -1.54 14.16 -12.66
N THR A 86 -0.65 13.92 -11.70
CA THR A 86 0.22 12.74 -11.64
C THR A 86 -0.38 11.68 -10.72
N THR A 87 -0.31 10.41 -11.13
CA THR A 87 -0.69 9.27 -10.26
C THR A 87 0.51 8.84 -9.44
N LYS A 88 0.33 8.76 -8.12
CA LYS A 88 1.28 8.21 -7.15
C LYS A 88 0.68 6.99 -6.46
N VAL A 89 1.53 6.20 -5.82
CA VAL A 89 1.12 5.00 -5.09
C VAL A 89 1.52 5.14 -3.62
N LEU A 90 0.56 4.89 -2.72
CA LEU A 90 0.79 4.74 -1.29
C LEU A 90 0.71 3.26 -0.93
N THR A 91 1.74 2.77 -0.26
CA THR A 91 1.86 1.34 0.09
C THR A 91 1.72 1.16 1.59
N ALA A 92 0.92 0.17 1.99
CA ALA A 92 0.88 -0.38 3.34
C ALA A 92 1.45 -1.79 3.33
N GLU A 93 2.27 -2.11 4.32
CA GLU A 93 2.86 -3.43 4.50
C GLU A 93 2.37 -3.99 5.83
N LEU A 94 1.89 -5.24 5.81
CA LEU A 94 1.45 -5.97 6.99
C LEU A 94 2.22 -7.29 7.06
N ASP A 95 2.83 -7.56 8.21
CA ASP A 95 3.56 -8.82 8.41
C ASP A 95 2.65 -10.04 8.30
N LYS A 96 1.43 -9.93 8.83
CA LYS A 96 0.47 -11.02 8.90
C LYS A 96 -0.99 -10.54 8.90
N VAL A 97 -1.84 -11.26 8.16
CA VAL A 97 -3.31 -11.16 8.24
C VAL A 97 -3.89 -12.56 8.48
N PRO A 98 -4.21 -12.91 9.75
CA PRO A 98 -4.67 -14.25 10.09
C PRO A 98 -6.03 -14.60 9.44
N ALA A 99 -6.27 -15.89 9.22
CA ALA A 99 -7.52 -16.42 8.68
C ALA A 99 -8.74 -15.96 9.51
N GLY A 100 -9.78 -15.48 8.84
CA GLY A 100 -11.02 -15.02 9.47
C GLY A 100 -10.85 -13.77 10.37
N LYS A 101 -9.75 -13.03 10.23
CA LYS A 101 -9.49 -11.82 11.03
C LYS A 101 -9.47 -10.57 10.17
N THR A 102 -9.82 -9.47 10.83
CA THR A 102 -9.66 -8.11 10.31
C THR A 102 -8.47 -7.45 10.96
N VAL A 103 -7.59 -6.85 10.16
CA VAL A 103 -6.39 -6.15 10.59
C VAL A 103 -6.42 -4.72 10.08
N ALA A 104 -6.07 -3.76 10.93
CA ALA A 104 -5.92 -2.37 10.52
C ALA A 104 -4.60 -2.17 9.77
N PHE A 105 -4.61 -1.35 8.74
CA PHE A 105 -3.41 -0.98 8.00
C PHE A 105 -3.25 0.54 7.93
N ARG A 106 -2.01 0.97 7.75
CA ARG A 106 -1.65 2.35 7.49
C ARG A 106 -0.52 2.38 6.45
N THR A 107 -0.66 3.22 5.43
CA THR A 107 0.41 3.41 4.44
C THR A 107 1.53 4.29 5.00
N GLY A 108 2.67 4.27 4.31
CA GLY A 108 3.67 5.32 4.48
C GLY A 108 3.11 6.73 4.24
N ASN A 109 3.79 7.73 4.79
CA ASN A 109 3.43 9.13 4.61
C ASN A 109 4.01 9.67 3.30
N LEU A 110 3.20 10.43 2.56
CA LEU A 110 3.63 11.22 1.42
C LEU A 110 3.55 12.69 1.77
N ASN A 111 4.70 13.38 1.75
CA ASN A 111 4.75 14.82 1.98
C ASN A 111 4.62 15.58 0.66
N THR A 112 3.67 16.51 0.58
CA THR A 112 3.46 17.33 -0.62
C THR A 112 2.88 18.70 -0.28
N TYR A 113 3.10 19.66 -1.18
CA TYR A 113 2.52 21.00 -1.12
C TYR A 113 1.19 21.10 -1.86
N THR A 114 0.74 20.00 -2.48
CA THR A 114 -0.47 19.95 -3.30
C THR A 114 -1.45 18.94 -2.75
N ALA A 115 -2.75 19.19 -2.95
CA ALA A 115 -3.78 18.29 -2.45
C ALA A 115 -3.71 16.92 -3.15
N LEU A 116 -3.81 15.87 -2.35
CA LEU A 116 -3.95 14.50 -2.82
C LEU A 116 -5.42 14.08 -2.84
N SER A 117 -5.78 13.25 -3.80
CA SER A 117 -7.10 12.61 -3.87
C SER A 117 -6.95 11.12 -4.08
N LEU A 118 -7.68 10.32 -3.32
CA LEU A 118 -7.70 8.87 -3.50
C LEU A 118 -8.48 8.51 -4.76
N LEU A 119 -7.89 7.68 -5.63
CA LEU A 119 -8.59 7.20 -6.81
C LEU A 119 -9.62 6.13 -6.43
N PRO A 120 -10.76 6.04 -7.15
CA PRO A 120 -11.83 5.09 -6.83
C PRO A 120 -11.51 3.65 -7.18
N GLU A 121 -10.39 3.41 -7.87
CA GLU A 121 -9.93 2.09 -8.28
C GLU A 121 -9.74 1.17 -7.05
N PRO A 122 -9.99 -0.15 -7.20
CA PRO A 122 -9.71 -1.10 -6.14
C PRO A 122 -8.20 -1.07 -5.82
N PRO A 123 -7.82 -1.21 -4.54
CA PRO A 123 -6.41 -1.32 -4.19
C PRO A 123 -5.82 -2.61 -4.75
N GLU A 124 -4.54 -2.57 -5.09
CA GLU A 124 -3.79 -3.78 -5.44
C GLU A 124 -3.35 -4.45 -4.14
N ILE A 125 -3.53 -5.76 -4.03
CA ILE A 125 -3.14 -6.54 -2.85
C ILE A 125 -2.22 -7.66 -3.31
N GLU A 126 -1.07 -7.78 -2.69
CA GLU A 126 -0.16 -8.92 -2.85
C GLU A 126 0.05 -9.57 -1.48
N ALA A 127 0.09 -10.88 -1.42
CA ALA A 127 0.34 -11.60 -0.18
C ALA A 127 1.01 -12.96 -0.43
N LYS A 128 1.69 -13.47 0.59
CA LYS A 128 2.26 -14.82 0.58
C LYS A 128 1.54 -15.69 1.59
N THR A 129 1.27 -16.94 1.25
CA THR A 129 0.95 -17.96 2.25
C THR A 129 2.24 -18.40 2.96
N PRO A 130 2.20 -18.72 4.26
CA PRO A 130 3.35 -19.20 5.02
C PRO A 130 3.94 -20.51 4.49
#